data_AF-A0A7W9HDX4-F1
#
_entry.id   AF-A0A7W9HDX4-F1
#
_cell.length_a   1.000
_cell.length_b   1.000
_cell.length_c   1.000
_cell.angle_alpha   90.00
_cell.angle_beta   90.00
_cell.angle_gamma   90.00
#
_symmetry.space_group_name_H-M   'P 1'
#
loop_
_entity.id
_entity.type
_entity.pdbx_description
1 polymer ?
#
loop_
_entity_poly.entity_id
_entity_poly.type
_entity_poly.pdbx_seq_one_letter_code
_entity_poly.pdbx_strand_id
1 'polypeptide(L)'
;MRETTEAIVGAVTGALAAPRSLLLGRYDERGRLQYTGRTTTLTQTASSTVAGLLAPAGPGHPWTGWSFSAGWGTRETLDVTLVRPELVVEVGADVARDAAGRWRHPARLHRPRTDLSPTDVPLLTLP
;
A
#
# COMPACT_ATOMS: atom_id res chain seq x y z
N MET A 1 14.28 12.62 -8.02
CA MET A 1 14.39 11.32 -8.70
C MET A 1 13.29 10.43 -8.15
N ARG A 2 12.55 9.69 -8.97
CA ARG A 2 11.57 8.69 -8.49
C ARG A 2 12.11 7.33 -8.84
N GLU A 3 12.17 6.44 -7.87
CA GLU A 3 12.59 5.06 -8.08
C GLU A 3 11.35 4.17 -8.11
N THR A 4 11.31 3.26 -9.05
CA THR A 4 10.30 2.20 -9.11
C THR A 4 10.66 1.13 -8.12
N THR A 5 9.68 0.67 -7.36
CA THR A 5 9.88 -0.37 -6.36
C THR A 5 8.57 -1.07 -6.04
N GLU A 6 8.66 -2.27 -5.48
CA GLU A 6 7.53 -3.12 -5.16
C GLU A 6 6.98 -2.82 -3.76
N ALA A 7 5.67 -2.96 -3.59
CA ALA A 7 5.02 -2.94 -2.29
C ALA A 7 3.77 -3.82 -2.27
N ILE A 8 3.38 -4.23 -1.07
CA ILE A 8 2.23 -5.09 -0.81
C ILE A 8 1.01 -4.21 -0.56
N VAL A 9 -0.12 -4.54 -1.15
CA VAL A 9 -1.40 -3.85 -0.89
C VAL A 9 -2.05 -4.45 0.34
N GLY A 10 -2.16 -3.69 1.43
CA GLY A 10 -2.81 -4.14 2.67
C GLY A 10 -4.19 -3.52 2.92
N ALA A 11 -4.50 -2.40 2.26
CA ALA A 11 -5.83 -1.80 2.31
C ALA A 11 -6.08 -0.88 1.11
N VAL A 12 -7.33 -0.45 0.93
CA VAL A 12 -7.73 0.55 -0.06
C VAL A 12 -8.60 1.63 0.58
N THR A 13 -8.62 2.82 -0.02
CA THR A 13 -9.68 3.80 0.25
C THR A 13 -10.82 3.65 -0.76
N GLY A 14 -12.05 3.92 -0.34
CA GLY A 14 -13.24 3.64 -1.15
C GLY A 14 -13.63 2.16 -1.11
N ALA A 15 -14.57 1.77 -1.97
CA ALA A 15 -15.07 0.40 -2.01
C ALA A 15 -14.06 -0.55 -2.65
N LEU A 16 -14.06 -1.82 -2.23
CA LEU A 16 -13.20 -2.86 -2.79
C LEU A 16 -13.37 -3.02 -4.31
N ALA A 17 -14.60 -2.86 -4.81
CA ALA A 17 -14.92 -2.95 -6.23
C ALA A 17 -14.55 -1.68 -7.03
N ALA A 18 -14.22 -0.58 -6.35
CA ALA A 18 -13.86 0.69 -6.97
C ALA A 18 -12.83 1.45 -6.09
N PRO A 19 -11.62 0.89 -5.92
CA PRO A 19 -10.62 1.46 -5.03
C PRO A 19 -10.14 2.81 -5.55
N ARG A 20 -10.08 3.82 -4.66
CA ARG A 20 -9.63 5.17 -4.99
C ARG A 20 -8.13 5.35 -4.82
N SER A 21 -7.54 4.74 -3.80
CA SER A 21 -6.09 4.68 -3.58
C SER A 21 -5.72 3.43 -2.79
N LEU A 22 -4.47 3.00 -2.90
CA LEU A 22 -3.95 1.80 -2.22
C LEU A 22 -3.10 2.22 -1.02
N LEU A 23 -3.27 1.53 0.11
CA LEU A 23 -2.37 1.59 1.24
C LEU A 23 -1.36 0.46 1.10
N LEU A 24 -0.10 0.86 1.12
CA LEU A 24 1.05 0.04 0.75
C LEU A 24 1.86 -0.29 1.99
N GLY A 25 2.35 -1.53 2.03
CA GLY A 25 3.18 -2.02 3.09
C GLY A 25 4.35 -2.86 2.61
N ARG A 26 5.25 -3.12 3.54
CA ARG A 26 6.41 -4.00 3.40
C ARG A 26 6.62 -4.75 4.68
N TYR A 27 7.13 -5.98 4.59
CA TYR A 27 7.52 -6.72 5.77
C TYR A 27 8.77 -6.10 6.39
N ASP A 28 8.79 -5.96 7.71
CA ASP A 28 10.03 -5.73 8.45
C ASP A 28 10.81 -7.04 8.62
N GLU A 29 12.03 -6.96 9.16
CA GLU A 29 12.88 -8.14 9.43
C GLU A 29 12.25 -9.16 10.39
N ARG A 30 11.20 -8.77 11.11
CA ARG A 30 10.43 -9.64 12.01
C ARG A 30 9.20 -10.25 11.33
N GLY A 31 9.05 -10.08 10.02
CA GLY A 31 7.92 -10.61 9.25
C GLY A 31 6.61 -9.87 9.51
N ARG A 32 6.63 -8.66 10.08
CA ARG A 32 5.41 -7.87 10.32
C ARG A 32 5.19 -6.90 9.17
N LEU A 33 3.97 -6.87 8.65
CA LEU A 33 3.60 -5.96 7.57
C LEU A 33 3.49 -4.52 8.11
N GLN A 34 4.46 -3.68 7.77
CA GLN A 34 4.50 -2.28 8.17
C GLN A 34 3.93 -1.39 7.07
N TYR A 35 3.17 -0.37 7.47
CA TYR A 35 2.67 0.64 6.54
C TYR A 35 3.82 1.50 6.00
N THR A 36 3.96 1.55 4.67
CA THR A 36 5.04 2.28 3.99
C THR A 36 4.53 3.52 3.27
N GLY A 37 3.25 3.59 2.90
CA GLY A 37 2.69 4.79 2.28
C GLY A 37 1.40 4.52 1.51
N ARG A 38 0.94 5.53 0.77
CA ARG A 38 -0.29 5.48 -0.02
C ARG A 38 -0.01 5.81 -1.46
N THR A 39 -0.80 5.30 -2.40
CA THR A 39 -0.73 5.77 -3.78
C THR A 39 -1.38 7.13 -3.97
N THR A 40 -1.08 7.80 -5.08
CA THR A 40 -1.99 8.82 -5.62
C THR A 40 -3.37 8.22 -5.92
N THR A 41 -4.36 9.07 -6.18
CA THR A 41 -5.66 8.61 -6.68
C THR A 41 -5.47 7.77 -7.95
N LEU A 42 -6.13 6.62 -8.00
CA LEU A 42 -6.08 5.73 -9.15
C LEU A 42 -6.92 6.30 -10.29
N THR A 43 -6.43 6.13 -11.52
CA THR A 43 -7.27 6.29 -12.72
C THR A 43 -8.36 5.21 -12.73
N GLN A 44 -9.47 5.45 -13.43
CA GLN A 44 -10.55 4.47 -13.56
C GLN A 44 -10.05 3.09 -14.05
N THR A 45 -9.21 3.05 -15.09
CA THR A 45 -8.65 1.80 -15.63
C THR A 45 -7.81 1.06 -14.59
N ALA A 46 -6.93 1.76 -13.88
CA ALA A 46 -6.12 1.18 -12.83
C ALA A 46 -6.97 0.69 -11.64
N SER A 47 -8.00 1.45 -11.26
CA SER A 47 -8.96 1.07 -10.22
C SER A 47 -9.66 -0.24 -10.56
N SER A 48 -10.23 -0.36 -11.77
CA SER A 48 -10.89 -1.58 -12.25
C SER A 48 -9.93 -2.77 -12.33
N THR A 49 -8.70 -2.54 -12.81
CA THR A 49 -7.68 -3.60 -12.91
C THR A 49 -7.32 -4.14 -11.54
N VAL A 50 -7.06 -3.26 -10.57
CA VAL A 50 -6.70 -3.66 -9.21
C VAL A 50 -7.89 -4.29 -8.49
N ALA A 51 -9.10 -3.75 -8.64
CA ALA A 51 -10.32 -4.29 -8.01
C ALA A 51 -10.52 -5.78 -8.32
N GLY A 52 -10.28 -6.20 -9.57
CA GLY A 52 -10.39 -7.61 -9.98
C GLY A 52 -9.35 -8.55 -9.37
N LEU A 53 -8.30 -8.00 -8.76
CA LEU A 53 -7.20 -8.74 -8.12
C LEU A 53 -7.26 -8.72 -6.59
N LEU A 54 -8.14 -7.90 -6.01
CA LEU A 54 -8.23 -7.74 -4.56
C LEU A 54 -9.18 -8.76 -3.97
N ALA A 55 -8.75 -9.35 -2.84
CA ALA A 55 -9.60 -10.17 -2.00
C ALA A 55 -9.91 -9.44 -0.68
N PRO A 56 -11.14 -9.54 -0.15
CA PRO A 56 -11.47 -8.99 1.18
C PRO A 56 -10.55 -9.56 2.26
N ALA A 57 -10.16 -8.73 3.23
CA ALA A 57 -9.37 -9.19 4.36
C ALA A 57 -10.07 -10.31 5.14
N GLY A 58 -9.29 -11.32 5.52
CA GLY A 58 -9.72 -12.37 6.45
C GLY A 58 -9.53 -11.98 7.92
N PRO A 59 -10.01 -12.81 8.86
CA PRO A 59 -9.70 -12.64 10.28
C PRO A 59 -8.18 -12.68 10.50
N GLY A 60 -7.69 -11.88 11.44
CA GLY A 60 -6.27 -11.79 11.75
C GLY A 60 -5.45 -10.92 10.79
N HIS A 61 -6.10 -10.06 9.99
CA HIS A 61 -5.39 -9.12 9.13
C HIS A 61 -4.36 -8.28 9.94
N PRO A 62 -3.11 -8.11 9.46
CA PRO A 62 -2.04 -7.45 10.22
C PRO A 62 -2.34 -6.02 10.68
N TRP A 63 -3.21 -5.33 9.93
CA TRP A 63 -3.63 -3.94 10.22
C TRP A 63 -5.01 -3.83 10.88
N THR A 64 -5.55 -4.93 11.42
CA THR A 64 -6.79 -4.87 12.20
C THR A 64 -6.61 -3.90 13.37
N GLY A 65 -7.50 -2.91 13.49
CA GLY A 65 -7.46 -1.89 14.55
C GLY A 65 -6.48 -0.73 14.31
N TRP A 66 -5.83 -0.66 13.15
CA TRP A 66 -4.95 0.45 12.80
C TRP A 66 -5.75 1.65 12.27
N SER A 67 -5.26 2.86 12.58
CA SER A 67 -5.77 4.11 12.03
C SER A 67 -4.74 4.73 11.09
N PHE A 68 -5.17 5.13 9.89
CA PHE A 68 -4.30 5.73 8.88
C PHE A 68 -4.66 7.20 8.67
N SER A 69 -3.69 8.10 8.72
CA SER A 69 -3.93 9.53 8.50
C SER A 69 -4.04 9.87 7.01
N ALA A 70 -4.94 10.81 6.67
CA ALA A 70 -5.15 11.28 5.29
C ALA A 70 -3.97 12.09 4.74
N GLY A 71 -3.23 12.76 5.62
CA GLY A 71 -2.03 13.52 5.30
C GLY A 71 -1.11 13.67 6.50
N TRP A 72 0.09 14.18 6.26
CA TRP A 72 1.05 14.45 7.31
C TRP A 72 0.56 15.59 8.21
N GLY A 73 0.48 15.37 9.52
CA GLY A 73 0.05 16.38 10.50
C GLY A 73 -1.47 16.61 10.59
N THR A 74 -2.29 15.87 9.84
CA THR A 74 -3.75 15.94 9.99
C THR A 74 -4.24 14.89 10.98
N ARG A 75 -5.25 15.24 11.78
CA ARG A 75 -5.99 14.29 12.63
C ARG A 75 -7.06 13.51 11.87
N GLU A 76 -7.25 13.84 10.58
CA GLU A 76 -8.22 13.17 9.73
C GLU A 76 -7.76 11.74 9.42
N THR A 77 -8.55 10.79 9.88
CA THR A 77 -8.37 9.36 9.59
C THR A 77 -9.02 9.00 8.27
N LEU A 78 -8.32 8.23 7.45
CA LEU A 78 -8.85 7.63 6.25
C LEU A 78 -9.81 6.51 6.61
N ASP A 79 -10.98 6.53 5.97
CA ASP A 79 -11.83 5.35 5.89
C ASP A 79 -11.22 4.36 4.89
N VAL A 80 -10.85 3.19 5.40
CA VAL A 80 -10.10 2.16 4.65
C VAL A 80 -10.79 0.82 4.73
N THR A 81 -10.80 0.12 3.59
CA THR A 81 -11.19 -1.29 3.51
C THR A 81 -9.92 -2.13 3.49
N LEU A 82 -9.74 -2.98 4.51
CA LEU A 82 -8.62 -3.92 4.56
C LEU A 82 -8.80 -5.01 3.50
N VAL A 83 -7.69 -5.41 2.88
CA VAL A 83 -7.65 -6.45 1.84
C VAL A 83 -6.62 -7.50 2.21
N ARG A 84 -6.69 -8.70 1.63
CA ARG A 84 -5.63 -9.68 1.85
C ARG A 84 -4.29 -9.12 1.35
N PRO A 85 -3.21 -9.18 2.15
CA PRO A 85 -1.89 -8.64 1.78
C PRO A 85 -1.16 -9.60 0.84
N GLU A 86 -1.81 -9.99 -0.26
CA GLU A 86 -1.31 -10.94 -1.26
C GLU A 86 -0.95 -10.24 -2.57
N LEU A 87 -1.61 -9.12 -2.89
CA LEU A 87 -1.35 -8.37 -4.11
C LEU A 87 -0.09 -7.52 -3.97
N VAL A 88 0.89 -7.74 -4.86
CA VAL A 88 2.07 -6.89 -5.03
C VAL A 88 1.84 -5.90 -6.17
N VAL A 89 2.28 -4.66 -5.98
CA VAL A 89 2.24 -3.61 -7.00
C VAL A 89 3.61 -2.96 -7.17
N GLU A 90 3.93 -2.60 -8.39
CA GLU A 90 5.07 -1.75 -8.73
C GLU A 90 4.63 -0.29 -8.65
N VAL A 91 5.38 0.53 -7.90
CA VAL A 91 5.08 1.94 -7.69
C VAL A 91 6.31 2.82 -7.85
N GLY A 92 6.10 4.01 -8.41
CA GLY A 92 7.10 5.05 -8.50
C GLY A 92 7.01 5.92 -7.26
N ALA A 93 7.92 5.70 -6.32
CA ALA A 93 7.96 6.42 -5.06
C ALA A 93 9.06 7.49 -5.05
N ASP A 94 8.85 8.51 -4.23
CA ASP A 94 9.90 9.49 -3.94
C ASP A 94 10.97 8.85 -3.05
N VAL A 95 12.23 9.25 -3.26
CA VAL A 95 13.37 8.85 -2.44
C VAL A 95 13.23 9.39 -1.01
N ALA A 96 12.49 10.48 -0.81
CA ALA A 96 12.26 11.07 0.50
C ALA A 96 11.50 10.11 1.46
N ARG A 97 12.23 9.53 2.40
CA ARG A 97 11.70 8.71 3.51
C ARG A 97 11.55 9.52 4.80
N ASP A 98 10.64 9.10 5.67
CA ASP A 98 10.64 9.54 7.08
C ASP A 98 11.59 8.66 7.93
N ALA A 99 11.74 8.99 9.21
CA ALA A 99 12.61 8.25 10.13
C ALA A 99 12.19 6.78 10.34
N ALA A 100 10.99 6.40 9.90
CA ALA A 100 10.47 5.03 9.95
C ALA A 100 10.51 4.34 8.57
N GLY A 101 11.20 4.92 7.58
CA GLY A 101 11.33 4.35 6.24
C GLY A 101 10.09 4.49 5.35
N ARG A 102 9.09 5.28 5.76
CA ARG A 102 7.83 5.47 4.99
C ARG A 102 8.01 6.54 3.93
N TRP A 103 7.27 6.43 2.84
CA TRP A 103 7.22 7.46 1.81
C TRP A 103 6.46 8.69 2.32
N ARG A 104 7.11 9.85 2.24
CA ARG A 104 6.49 11.14 2.60
C ARG A 104 5.45 11.60 1.58
N HIS A 105 5.65 11.24 0.31
CA HIS A 105 4.77 11.60 -0.78
C HIS A 105 4.01 10.38 -1.31
N PRO A 106 2.75 10.54 -1.76
CA PRO A 106 2.01 9.46 -2.37
C PRO A 106 2.73 8.88 -3.59
N ALA A 107 2.84 7.55 -3.65
CA ALA A 107 3.50 6.84 -4.74
C ALA A 107 2.60 6.75 -5.98
N ARG A 108 3.17 6.78 -7.18
CA ARG A 108 2.39 6.57 -8.41
C ARG A 108 2.29 5.08 -8.68
N LEU A 109 1.09 4.55 -8.88
CA LEU A 109 0.94 3.17 -9.33
C LEU A 109 1.46 3.02 -10.77
N HIS A 110 2.31 2.01 -11.01
CA HIS A 110 2.72 1.60 -12.36
C HIS A 110 1.88 0.42 -12.83
N ARG A 111 1.95 -0.72 -12.15
CA ARG A 111 1.22 -1.93 -12.51
C ARG A 111 1.10 -2.92 -11.34
N PRO A 112 0.08 -3.79 -11.34
CA PRO A 112 0.08 -5.01 -10.53
C PRO A 112 1.21 -5.95 -10.96
N ARG A 113 1.79 -6.67 -10.00
CA ARG A 113 2.83 -7.69 -10.21
C ARG A 113 2.30 -9.05 -9.76
N THR A 114 1.40 -9.62 -10.55
CA THR A 114 0.82 -10.96 -10.30
C THR A 114 1.84 -12.08 -10.48
N ASP A 115 3.02 -11.76 -11.01
CA ASP A 115 4.21 -12.60 -11.10
C ASP A 115 4.99 -12.69 -9.77
N LEU A 116 4.69 -11.82 -8.80
CA LEU A 116 5.41 -11.75 -7.52
C LEU A 116 4.52 -12.14 -6.34
N SER A 117 5.17 -12.68 -5.31
CA SER A 117 4.58 -12.93 -4.00
C SER A 117 5.01 -11.83 -3.01
N PRO A 118 4.28 -11.65 -1.89
CA PRO A 118 4.65 -10.69 -0.85
C PRO A 118 6.07 -10.89 -0.28
N THR A 119 6.62 -12.12 -0.33
CA THR A 119 7.97 -12.42 0.13
C THR A 119 9.07 -11.99 -0.84
N ASP A 120 8.73 -11.69 -2.10
CA ASP A 120 9.67 -11.17 -3.10
C ASP A 120 9.85 -9.65 -2.99
N VAL A 121 9.01 -8.98 -2.18
CA VAL A 121 9.05 -7.53 -1.99
C VAL A 121 10.21 -7.15 -1.06
N PRO A 122 11.01 -6.11 -1.39
CA PRO A 122 12.08 -5.65 -0.53
C PRO A 122 11.58 -5.33 0.89
N LEU A 123 12.34 -5.74 1.91
CA LEU A 123 12.01 -5.47 3.29
C LEU A 123 11.95 -3.96 3.58
N LEU A 124 11.18 -3.57 4.59
CA LEU A 124 11.22 -2.21 5.11
C LEU A 124 12.51 -2.02 5.90
N THR A 125 13.48 -1.37 5.27
CA THR A 125 14.72 -0.95 5.93
C THR A 125 14.55 0.44 6.53
N LEU A 126 15.10 0.66 7.72
CA LEU A 126 15.27 1.99 8.27
C LEU A 126 16.34 2.74 7.45
N PRO A 127 16.14 4.02 7.13
CA PRO A 127 17.07 4.82 6.33
C PRO A 127 18.39 5.12 7.05
#